data_AF-A0A1I0YIH0-F1
#
_entry.id   AF-A0A1I0YIH0-F1
#
_cell.length_a   1.000
_cell.length_b   1.000
_cell.length_c   1.000
_cell.angle_alpha   90.00
_cell.angle_beta   90.00
_cell.angle_gamma   90.00
#
_symmetry.space_group_name_H-M   'P 1'
#
loop_
_entity.id
_entity.type
_entity.pdbx_description
1 polymer ?
#
loop_
_entity_poly.entity_id
_entity_poly.type
_entity_poly.pdbx_seq_one_letter_code
_entity_poly.pdbx_strand_id
1 'polypeptide(L)'
;MKAAQTAELEPGDALYIPPLWWHHVESLQACNILVNYWWGGAVGTADSIHSGFDSLMLALINLKRRAPAYRQAWATVFQHYVFDENEDLTAHIPPHRHGVLGDMSTEQEQQVRNYLANKLKSQ
;
A
#
# COMPACT_ATOMS: atom_id res chain seq x y z
N MET A 1 6.53 28.06 -6.33
CA MET A 1 6.85 26.64 -6.58
C MET A 1 7.53 26.02 -5.35
N LYS A 2 6.78 25.67 -4.29
CA LYS A 2 7.35 25.00 -3.10
C LYS A 2 6.81 23.57 -2.88
N ALA A 3 5.87 23.10 -3.70
CA ALA A 3 5.11 21.87 -3.46
C ALA A 3 5.07 20.89 -4.65
N ALA A 4 5.82 21.14 -5.72
CA ALA A 4 5.90 20.25 -6.89
C ALA A 4 7.33 20.26 -7.44
N GLN A 5 7.72 19.13 -8.04
CA GLN A 5 8.93 19.02 -8.84
C GLN A 5 8.55 19.10 -10.32
N THR A 6 9.37 19.77 -11.11
CA THR A 6 9.15 19.97 -12.55
C THR A 6 10.38 19.55 -13.32
N ALA A 7 10.18 18.87 -14.45
CA ALA A 7 11.21 18.52 -15.41
C ALA A 7 10.65 18.66 -16.82
N GLU A 8 11.47 19.16 -17.73
CA GLU A 8 11.24 19.08 -19.18
C GLU A 8 12.07 17.90 -19.70
N LEU A 9 11.45 17.06 -20.52
CA LEU A 9 12.08 15.83 -21.02
C LEU A 9 12.40 15.98 -22.50
N GLU A 10 13.66 15.71 -22.85
CA GLU A 10 14.13 15.65 -24.23
C GLU A 10 13.98 14.24 -24.82
N PRO A 11 14.06 14.06 -26.15
CA PRO A 11 14.00 12.74 -26.76
C PRO A 11 15.07 11.78 -26.22
N GLY A 12 14.62 10.68 -25.62
CA GLY A 12 15.49 9.66 -25.02
C GLY A 12 15.61 9.74 -23.50
N ASP A 13 15.13 10.82 -22.88
CA ASP A 13 15.10 10.93 -21.43
C ASP A 13 14.10 9.95 -20.81
N ALA A 14 14.45 9.47 -19.61
CA ALA A 14 13.58 8.62 -18.81
C ALA A 14 13.33 9.27 -17.45
N LEU A 15 12.08 9.19 -16.99
CA LEU A 15 11.66 9.66 -15.68
C LEU A 15 11.12 8.47 -14.87
N TYR A 16 11.67 8.28 -13.66
CA TYR A 16 11.08 7.37 -12.69
C TYR A 16 10.07 8.12 -11.82
N ILE A 17 8.82 7.64 -11.80
CA ILE A 17 7.75 8.17 -10.97
C ILE A 17 7.42 7.13 -9.89
N PRO A 18 7.74 7.39 -8.61
CA PRO A 18 7.42 6.46 -7.53
C PRO A 18 5.90 6.21 -7.41
N PRO A 19 5.48 5.06 -6.86
CA PRO A 19 4.06 4.80 -6.59
C PRO A 19 3.39 5.93 -5.80
N LEU A 20 2.10 6.17 -6.10
CA LEU A 20 1.25 7.20 -5.48
C LEU A 20 1.62 8.66 -5.79
N TRP A 21 2.65 8.92 -6.61
CA TRP A 21 2.98 10.29 -7.03
C TRP A 21 2.00 10.80 -8.09
N TRP A 22 1.27 11.86 -7.73
CA TRP A 22 0.47 12.62 -8.67
C TRP A 22 1.40 13.37 -9.63
N HIS A 23 1.11 13.29 -10.92
CA HIS A 23 1.90 13.94 -11.95
C HIS A 23 1.00 14.48 -13.05
N HIS A 24 1.40 15.62 -13.60
CA HIS A 24 0.77 16.26 -14.75
C HIS A 24 1.80 16.27 -15.88
N VAL A 25 1.37 15.90 -17.09
CA VAL A 25 2.22 15.86 -18.28
C VAL A 25 1.63 16.79 -19.32
N GLU A 26 2.47 17.67 -19.86
CA GLU A 26 2.13 18.58 -20.95
C GLU A 26 3.04 18.31 -22.15
N SER A 27 2.48 18.36 -23.36
CA SER A 27 3.22 18.26 -24.60
C SER A 27 3.61 19.65 -25.09
N LEU A 28 4.92 19.93 -25.20
CA LEU A 28 5.42 21.25 -25.60
C LEU A 28 5.52 21.44 -27.13
N GLN A 29 5.52 20.34 -27.89
CA GLN A 29 5.61 20.34 -29.36
C GLN A 29 4.34 19.77 -30.01
N ALA A 30 4.18 19.98 -31.32
CA ALA A 30 3.05 19.48 -32.08
C ALA A 30 2.98 17.93 -32.15
N CYS A 31 4.11 17.24 -31.99
CA CYS A 31 4.19 15.78 -31.95
C CYS A 31 5.12 15.32 -30.84
N ASN A 32 4.63 14.46 -29.94
CA ASN A 32 5.41 13.83 -28.87
C ASN A 32 4.94 12.39 -28.71
N ILE A 33 5.87 11.46 -28.48
CA ILE A 33 5.57 10.06 -28.18
C ILE A 33 6.24 9.70 -26.87
N LEU A 34 5.47 9.16 -25.93
CA LEU A 34 5.95 8.73 -24.63
C LEU A 34 5.51 7.29 -24.37
N VAL A 35 6.43 6.46 -23.90
CA VAL A 35 6.18 5.05 -23.57
C VAL A 35 6.37 4.88 -22.08
N ASN A 36 5.34 4.39 -21.40
CA ASN A 36 5.38 4.11 -19.97
C ASN A 36 5.44 2.60 -19.72
N TYR A 37 6.26 2.20 -18.76
CA TYR A 37 6.31 0.82 -18.26
C TYR A 37 6.01 0.80 -16.76
N TRP A 38 5.04 -0.01 -16.37
CA TRP A 38 4.61 -0.17 -14.98
C TRP A 38 5.04 -1.56 -14.50
N TRP A 39 5.65 -1.62 -13.32
CA TRP A 39 6.04 -2.88 -12.68
C TRP A 39 5.73 -2.83 -11.18
N GLY A 40 5.63 -3.99 -10.53
CA GLY A 40 5.32 -4.08 -9.10
C GLY A 40 3.82 -4.04 -8.73
N GLY A 41 2.93 -4.23 -9.71
CA GLY A 41 1.48 -4.23 -9.54
C GLY A 41 0.90 -2.82 -9.59
N ALA A 42 -0.04 -2.57 -10.50
CA ALA A 42 -0.80 -1.34 -10.48
C ALA A 42 -1.91 -1.45 -9.44
N VAL A 43 -2.26 -0.33 -8.79
CA VAL A 43 -3.44 -0.26 -7.91
C VAL A 43 -4.67 -0.70 -8.73
N GLY A 44 -5.24 -1.85 -8.40
CA GLY A 44 -6.45 -2.36 -9.03
C GLY A 44 -6.25 -3.32 -10.22
N THR A 45 -5.05 -3.82 -10.51
CA THR A 45 -4.88 -4.93 -11.47
C THR A 45 -4.94 -6.30 -10.78
N ALA A 46 -5.40 -7.31 -11.52
CA ALA A 46 -5.53 -8.69 -11.04
C ALA A 46 -4.20 -9.32 -10.56
N ASP A 47 -3.07 -8.76 -11.00
CA ASP A 47 -1.72 -9.23 -10.67
C ASP A 47 -1.24 -8.79 -9.28
N SER A 48 -1.97 -7.90 -8.60
CA SER A 48 -1.68 -7.47 -7.23
C SER A 48 -2.65 -8.18 -6.28
N ILE A 49 -2.22 -9.30 -5.69
CA ILE A 49 -3.00 -10.05 -4.68
C ILE A 49 -3.23 -9.18 -3.42
N HIS A 50 -2.37 -8.18 -3.19
CA HIS A 50 -2.42 -7.26 -2.05
C HIS A 50 -2.62 -5.82 -2.52
N SER A 51 -3.70 -5.18 -2.05
CA SER A 51 -4.07 -3.80 -2.40
C SER A 51 -4.01 -2.91 -1.15
N GLY A 52 -3.07 -1.97 -1.11
CA GLY A 52 -3.03 -0.96 -0.05
C GLY A 52 -4.29 -0.08 0.00
N PHE A 53 -4.97 0.06 -1.14
CA PHE A 53 -6.26 0.75 -1.22
C PHE A 53 -7.37 -0.03 -0.50
N ASP A 54 -7.39 -1.36 -0.59
CA ASP A 54 -8.39 -2.19 0.09
C ASP A 54 -8.23 -2.09 1.62
N SER A 55 -6.98 -2.08 2.12
CA SER A 55 -6.67 -1.80 3.52
C SER A 55 -7.20 -0.43 3.96
N LEU A 56 -6.99 0.60 3.13
CA LEU A 56 -7.52 1.95 3.40
C LEU A 56 -9.06 1.96 3.43
N MET A 57 -9.74 1.30 2.49
CA MET A 57 -11.20 1.26 2.45
C MET A 57 -11.78 0.59 3.70
N LEU A 58 -11.22 -0.55 4.13
CA LEU A 58 -11.63 -1.22 5.36
C LEU A 58 -11.38 -0.34 6.59
N ALA A 59 -10.24 0.34 6.67
CA ALA A 59 -9.94 1.26 7.76
C ALA A 59 -10.91 2.46 7.78
N LEU A 60 -11.29 3.01 6.63
CA LEU A 60 -12.24 4.12 6.56
C LEU A 60 -13.61 3.74 7.10
N ILE A 61 -14.14 2.58 6.73
CA ILE A 61 -15.46 2.12 7.19
C ILE A 61 -15.43 1.79 8.69
N ASN A 62 -14.36 1.15 9.18
CA ASN A 62 -14.30 0.68 10.57
C ASN A 62 -13.87 1.75 11.57
N LEU A 63 -12.96 2.65 11.19
CA LEU A 63 -12.25 3.53 12.11
C LEU A 63 -12.59 5.00 11.92
N LYS A 64 -12.80 5.51 10.69
CA LYS A 64 -12.89 6.96 10.42
C LYS A 64 -13.97 7.67 11.24
N ARG A 65 -15.10 6.99 11.50
CA ARG A 65 -16.26 7.52 12.24
C ARG A 65 -16.20 7.32 13.76
N ARG A 66 -15.13 6.70 14.28
CA ARG A 66 -14.95 6.46 15.72
C ARG A 66 -14.37 7.70 16.43
N ALA A 67 -14.52 7.72 17.75
CA ALA A 67 -14.00 8.79 18.60
C ALA A 67 -12.49 9.01 18.37
N PRO A 68 -11.98 10.25 18.46
CA PRO A 68 -10.57 10.56 18.17
C PRO A 68 -9.57 9.71 18.96
N ALA A 69 -9.79 9.50 20.26
CA ALA A 69 -8.92 8.68 21.10
C ALA A 69 -8.83 7.22 20.62
N TYR A 70 -9.96 6.66 20.16
CA TYR A 70 -10.00 5.30 19.61
C TYR A 70 -9.22 5.19 18.30
N ARG A 71 -9.36 6.19 17.41
CA ARG A 71 -8.58 6.25 16.17
C ARG A 71 -7.08 6.39 16.44
N GLN A 72 -6.71 7.19 17.43
CA GLN A 72 -5.30 7.38 17.79
C GLN A 72 -4.68 6.09 18.35
N ALA A 73 -5.40 5.36 19.21
CA ALA A 73 -4.93 4.08 19.73
C ALA A 73 -4.66 3.07 18.60
N TRP A 74 -5.57 2.94 17.64
CA TRP A 74 -5.36 2.07 16.49
C TRP A 74 -4.26 2.58 15.55
N ALA A 75 -4.09 3.89 15.38
CA ALA A 75 -2.98 4.44 14.60
C ALA A 75 -1.62 4.02 15.17
N THR A 76 -1.45 4.04 16.50
CA THR A 76 -0.24 3.52 17.17
C THR A 76 -0.03 2.03 16.90
N VAL A 77 -1.11 1.24 16.89
CA VAL A 77 -1.04 -0.20 16.56
C VAL A 77 -0.59 -0.41 15.12
N PHE A 78 -1.17 0.31 14.15
CA PHE A 78 -0.72 0.25 12.75
C PHE A 78 0.73 0.70 12.59
N GLN A 79 1.13 1.76 13.27
CA GLN A 79 2.52 2.24 13.25
C GLN A 79 3.47 1.13 13.67
N HIS A 80 3.22 0.51 14.82
CA HIS A 80 4.08 -0.54 15.35
C HIS A 80 4.16 -1.79 14.46
N TYR A 81 3.01 -2.27 13.94
CA TYR A 81 2.94 -3.58 13.26
C TYR A 81 3.09 -3.53 11.74
N VAL A 82 2.90 -2.38 11.09
CA VAL A 82 2.84 -2.26 9.62
C VAL A 82 3.86 -1.27 9.05
N PHE A 83 4.17 -0.19 9.77
CA PHE A 83 4.95 0.92 9.21
C PHE A 83 6.36 1.07 9.81
N ASP A 84 6.57 0.65 11.05
CA ASP A 84 7.91 0.67 11.64
C ASP A 84 8.80 -0.39 10.98
N GLU A 85 10.02 -0.01 10.59
CA GLU A 85 11.05 -0.90 10.02
C GLU A 85 11.73 -1.77 11.09
N ASN A 86 11.00 -2.15 12.13
CA ASN A 86 11.57 -2.71 13.35
C ASN A 86 11.92 -4.19 13.15
N GLU A 87 13.17 -4.49 12.80
CA GLU A 87 13.69 -5.86 12.61
C GLU A 87 13.46 -6.77 13.84
N ASP A 88 13.25 -6.19 15.02
CA ASP A 88 13.09 -6.89 16.30
C ASP A 88 11.64 -7.16 16.74
N LEU A 89 10.63 -6.88 15.91
CA LEU A 89 9.20 -6.96 16.30
C LEU A 89 8.80 -8.31 16.91
N THR A 90 9.41 -9.40 16.45
CA THR A 90 9.16 -10.77 16.93
C THR A 90 10.36 -11.38 17.68
N ALA A 91 11.42 -10.61 17.97
CA ALA A 91 12.67 -11.13 18.53
C ALA A 91 12.53 -11.83 19.89
N HIS A 92 11.55 -11.39 20.69
CA HIS A 92 11.22 -11.98 21.98
C HIS A 92 10.28 -13.19 21.90
N ILE A 93 9.83 -13.56 20.68
CA ILE A 93 8.87 -14.64 20.43
C ILE A 93 9.59 -15.78 19.71
N PRO A 94 9.45 -17.05 20.15
CA PRO A 94 9.99 -18.18 19.42
C PRO A 94 9.44 -18.27 17.98
N PRO A 95 10.25 -18.61 16.95
CA PRO A 95 9.84 -18.59 15.54
C PRO A 95 8.53 -19.33 15.23
N HIS A 96 8.32 -20.50 15.84
CA HIS A 96 7.11 -21.32 15.66
C HIS A 96 5.82 -20.67 16.19
N ARG A 97 5.90 -19.50 16.84
CA ARG A 97 4.76 -18.75 17.39
C ARG A 97 4.57 -17.37 16.76
N HIS A 98 5.34 -17.03 15.73
CA HIS A 98 5.20 -15.73 15.06
C HIS A 98 3.84 -15.56 14.39
N GLY A 99 3.25 -16.65 13.88
CA GLY A 99 1.93 -16.61 13.24
C GLY A 99 1.94 -15.63 12.06
N VAL A 100 0.99 -14.70 12.03
CA VAL A 100 0.87 -13.68 10.98
C VAL A 100 1.95 -12.58 11.06
N LEU A 101 2.74 -12.54 12.13
CA LEU A 101 3.82 -11.56 12.32
C LEU A 101 5.19 -12.07 11.80
N GLY A 102 5.27 -13.34 11.40
CA GLY A 102 6.46 -13.91 10.78
C GLY A 102 6.23 -14.15 9.29
N ASP A 103 7.10 -14.95 8.67
CA ASP A 103 6.93 -15.36 7.28
C ASP A 103 5.66 -16.21 7.13
N MET A 104 4.63 -15.65 6.50
CA MET A 104 3.38 -16.34 6.25
C MET A 104 3.52 -17.29 5.06
N SER A 105 3.12 -18.55 5.25
CA SER A 105 2.92 -19.46 4.11
C SER A 105 1.71 -19.03 3.29
N THR A 106 1.67 -19.40 2.00
CA THR A 106 0.54 -19.14 1.11
C THR A 106 -0.79 -19.66 1.69
N GLU A 107 -0.75 -20.80 2.40
CA GLU A 107 -1.93 -21.37 3.07
C GLU A 107 -2.40 -20.50 4.23
N GLN A 108 -1.48 -20.00 5.07
CA GLN A 108 -1.81 -19.12 6.19
C GLN A 108 -2.41 -17.80 5.68
N GLU A 109 -1.84 -17.23 4.63
CA GLU A 109 -2.37 -16.03 4.01
C GLU A 109 -3.80 -16.26 3.50
N GLN A 110 -4.03 -17.37 2.79
CA GLN A 110 -5.36 -17.70 2.27
C GLN A 110 -6.38 -17.93 3.40
N GLN A 111 -5.96 -18.49 4.53
CA GLN A 111 -6.82 -18.64 5.71
C GLN A 111 -7.25 -17.27 6.28
N VAL A 112 -6.32 -16.32 6.40
CA VAL A 112 -6.62 -14.95 6.85
C VAL A 112 -7.58 -14.27 5.88
N ARG A 113 -7.33 -14.39 4.57
CA ARG A 113 -8.22 -13.83 3.53
C ARG A 113 -9.63 -14.41 3.62
N ASN A 114 -9.77 -15.73 3.77
CA ASN A 114 -11.06 -16.39 3.92
C ASN A 114 -11.78 -15.94 5.20
N TYR A 115 -11.06 -15.81 6.30
CA TYR A 115 -11.62 -15.29 7.57
C TYR A 115 -12.20 -13.89 7.38
N LEU A 116 -11.44 -12.97 6.78
CA LEU A 116 -11.88 -11.60 6.50
C LEU A 116 -13.05 -11.56 5.51
N ALA A 117 -12.98 -12.32 4.42
CA ALA A 117 -14.04 -12.40 3.43
C ALA A 117 -15.36 -12.90 4.03
N ASN A 118 -15.30 -13.93 4.90
CA ASN A 118 -16.47 -14.43 5.60
C ASN A 118 -17.05 -13.39 6.55
N LYS A 119 -16.20 -12.66 7.30
CA LYS A 119 -16.65 -11.57 8.18
C LYS A 119 -17.35 -10.44 7.43
N LEU A 120 -16.88 -10.10 6.23
CA LEU A 120 -17.49 -9.07 5.38
C LEU A 120 -18.81 -9.54 4.76
N LYS A 121 -18.95 -10.83 4.45
CA LYS A 121 -20.21 -11.42 3.95
C LYS A 121 -21.27 -11.60 5.03
N SER A 122 -20.85 -11.79 6.28
CA SER A 122 -21.73 -12.12 7.41
C SER A 122 -22.43 -10.92 8.05
N GLN A 123 -22.49 -9.77 7.37
CA GLN A 123 -23.19 -8.56 7.83
C GLN A 123 -24.37 -8.24 6.93
#